data_AF-Q6VEJ9-F1
#
_entry.id   AF-Q6VEJ9-F1
#
_cell.length_a   1.000
_cell.length_b   1.000
_cell.length_c   1.000
_cell.angle_alpha   90.00
_cell.angle_beta   90.00
_cell.angle_gamma   90.00
#
_symmetry.space_group_name_H-M   'P 1'
#
loop_
_entity.id
_entity.type
_entity.pdbx_description
1 polymer ?
#
loop_
_entity_poly.entity_id
_entity_poly.type
_entity_poly.pdbx_seq_one_letter_code
_entity_poly.pdbx_strand_id
1 'polypeptide(L)'
;MLYGSVYSAESIKVIAESIGVGTLSDDAAKELGEDISIKLKRIVQDAAKFSNHAKRQKILISDIDMSLKLRNVEPQYGFVSKDNIPFRFATGGGRELHFTEDKEIDLSEITANNAVKIPLDTTLRSHWFVVEGIQPTVPENPPPLSKDSQFVDSVNPVIKLDQ
;
A
#
# COMPACT_ATOMS: atom_id res chain seq x y z
N MET A 1 23.33 -10.98 4.44
CA MET A 1 22.78 -10.10 5.48
C MET A 1 21.72 -9.23 4.83
N LEU A 2 20.44 -9.43 5.16
CA LEU A 2 19.41 -8.46 4.82
C LEU A 2 19.72 -7.21 5.65
N TYR A 3 20.32 -6.20 5.05
CA TYR A 3 20.30 -4.86 5.63
C TYR A 3 18.83 -4.48 5.73
N GLY A 4 18.23 -4.68 6.90
CA GLY A 4 16.86 -4.32 7.14
C GLY A 4 16.72 -2.81 6.97
N SER A 5 15.64 -2.35 6.34
CA SER A 5 15.24 -0.96 6.48
C SER A 5 15.10 -0.65 7.98
N VAL A 6 15.91 0.27 8.48
CA VAL A 6 15.88 0.77 9.86
C VAL A 6 15.53 2.25 9.80
N TYR A 7 14.67 2.70 10.71
CA TYR A 7 14.36 4.10 10.90
C TYR A 7 15.63 4.90 11.22
N SER A 8 15.81 6.05 10.56
CA SER A 8 16.96 6.91 10.83
C SER A 8 16.90 7.46 12.26
N ALA A 9 18.06 7.43 12.95
CA ALA A 9 18.21 8.04 14.26
C ALA A 9 17.90 9.54 14.25
N GLU A 10 18.15 10.22 13.12
CA GLU A 10 17.82 11.64 12.94
C GLU A 10 16.30 11.87 12.97
N SER A 11 15.50 11.02 12.31
CA SER A 11 14.04 11.12 12.33
C SER A 11 13.49 10.96 13.75
N ILE A 12 14.11 10.11 14.58
CA ILE A 12 13.68 9.90 15.97
C ILE A 12 14.02 11.10 16.83
N LYS A 13 15.18 11.72 16.62
CA LYS A 13 15.55 12.97 17.29
C LYS A 13 14.58 14.10 16.94
N VAL A 14 14.19 14.22 15.67
CA VAL A 14 13.20 15.23 15.23
C VAL A 14 11.83 14.99 15.89
N ILE A 15 11.41 13.73 16.04
CA ILE A 15 10.17 13.40 16.78
C ILE A 15 10.32 13.68 18.28
N ALA A 16 11.50 13.46 18.87
CA ALA A 16 11.76 13.79 20.27
C ALA A 16 11.71 15.32 20.50
N GLU A 17 12.30 16.11 19.59
CA GLU A 17 12.24 17.57 19.60
C GLU A 17 10.80 18.08 19.53
N SER A 18 9.91 17.44 18.76
CA SER A 18 8.50 17.86 18.65
C SER A 18 7.70 17.67 19.94
N ILE A 19 8.13 16.75 20.80
CA ILE A 19 7.55 16.50 22.14
C ILE A 19 8.23 17.39 23.21
N GLY A 20 9.26 18.17 22.83
CA GLY A 20 10.00 19.04 23.74
C GLY A 20 11.21 18.37 24.40
N VAL A 21 11.62 17.18 23.93
CA VAL A 21 12.83 16.49 24.40
C VAL A 21 14.02 16.97 23.56
N GLY A 22 14.78 17.95 24.08
CA GLY A 22 15.82 18.64 23.31
C GLY A 22 17.11 17.87 23.05
N THR A 23 17.45 16.86 23.86
CA THR A 23 18.69 16.07 23.69
C THR A 23 18.44 14.59 23.96
N LEU A 24 18.25 13.81 22.90
CA LEU A 24 18.21 12.35 22.96
C LEU A 24 19.60 11.78 22.61
N SER A 25 20.11 10.82 23.38
CA SER A 25 21.41 10.20 23.07
C SER A 25 21.35 9.40 21.78
N ASP A 26 22.48 9.33 21.07
CA ASP A 26 22.59 8.63 19.79
C ASP A 26 22.31 7.14 19.92
N ASP A 27 22.78 6.52 21.00
CA ASP A 27 22.54 5.11 21.30
C ASP A 27 21.05 4.84 21.57
N ALA A 28 20.37 5.71 22.33
CA ALA A 28 18.95 5.58 22.61
C ALA A 28 18.10 5.79 21.34
N ALA A 29 18.46 6.76 20.50
CA ALA A 29 17.80 7.01 19.22
C ALA A 29 17.93 5.80 18.28
N LYS A 30 19.12 5.18 18.23
CA LYS A 30 19.37 4.00 17.41
C LYS A 30 18.52 2.80 17.87
N GLU A 31 18.54 2.50 19.16
CA GLU A 31 17.78 1.36 19.72
C GLU A 31 16.27 1.52 19.49
N LEU A 32 15.75 2.74 19.72
CA LEU A 32 14.34 3.04 19.45
C LEU A 32 14.00 2.87 17.96
N GLY A 33 14.91 3.23 17.07
CA GLY A 33 14.71 3.08 15.63
C GLY A 33 14.63 1.63 15.21
N GLU A 34 15.46 0.78 15.81
CA GLU A 34 15.41 -0.66 15.57
C GLU A 34 14.09 -1.27 16.07
N ASP A 35 13.65 -0.94 17.29
CA ASP A 35 12.39 -1.45 17.86
C ASP A 35 11.15 -0.99 17.05
N ILE A 36 11.06 0.29 16.71
CA ILE A 36 9.98 0.85 15.87
C ILE A 36 9.96 0.15 14.51
N SER A 37 11.12 -0.07 13.91
CA SER A 37 11.23 -0.76 12.61
C SER A 37 10.72 -2.20 12.67
N ILE A 38 10.99 -2.91 13.76
CA ILE A 38 10.47 -4.27 13.97
C ILE A 38 8.95 -4.24 14.15
N LYS A 39 8.42 -3.30 14.92
CA LYS A 39 6.97 -3.14 15.13
C LYS A 39 6.23 -2.84 13.82
N LEU A 40 6.75 -1.93 13.00
CA LEU A 40 6.18 -1.61 11.69
C LEU A 40 6.21 -2.81 10.73
N LYS A 41 7.33 -3.53 10.65
CA LYS A 41 7.43 -4.75 9.83
C LYS A 41 6.40 -5.80 10.23
N ARG A 42 6.17 -5.95 11.55
CA ARG A 42 5.15 -6.84 12.09
C ARG A 42 3.73 -6.43 11.68
N ILE A 43 3.39 -5.13 11.72
CA ILE A 43 2.09 -4.61 11.28
C ILE A 43 1.88 -4.89 9.78
N VAL A 44 2.89 -4.61 8.95
CA VAL A 44 2.85 -4.84 7.50
C VAL A 44 2.72 -6.32 7.17
N GLN A 45 3.42 -7.19 7.90
CA GLN A 45 3.33 -8.64 7.72
C GLN A 45 1.91 -9.16 8.02
N ASP A 46 1.26 -8.64 9.06
CA ASP A 46 -0.12 -9.02 9.38
C ASP A 46 -1.12 -8.46 8.35
N ALA A 47 -0.93 -7.23 7.88
CA ALA A 47 -1.72 -6.65 6.78
C ALA A 47 -1.59 -7.48 5.50
N ALA A 48 -0.40 -7.98 5.18
CA ALA A 48 -0.18 -8.86 4.04
C ALA A 48 -0.95 -10.19 4.16
N LYS A 49 -1.08 -10.75 5.38
CA LYS A 49 -1.91 -11.94 5.61
C LYS A 49 -3.39 -11.67 5.34
N PHE A 50 -3.90 -10.51 5.75
CA PHE A 50 -5.28 -10.10 5.47
C PHE A 50 -5.52 -9.92 3.95
N SER A 51 -4.60 -9.27 3.23
CA SER A 51 -4.67 -9.13 1.77
C SER A 51 -4.72 -10.50 1.08
N ASN A 52 -3.85 -11.42 1.48
CA ASN A 52 -3.80 -12.76 0.90
C ASN A 52 -5.08 -13.56 1.20
N HIS A 53 -5.62 -13.46 2.43
CA HIS A 53 -6.89 -14.09 2.79
C HIS A 53 -8.08 -13.51 2.00
N ALA A 54 -8.02 -12.22 1.66
CA ALA A 54 -8.99 -11.57 0.78
C ALA A 54 -8.78 -11.88 -0.72
N LYS A 55 -7.85 -12.79 -1.07
CA LYS A 55 -7.47 -13.15 -2.45
C LYS A 55 -7.01 -11.95 -3.29
N ARG A 56 -6.38 -10.97 -2.65
CA ARG A 56 -5.84 -9.76 -3.29
C ARG A 56 -4.32 -9.74 -3.22
N GLN A 57 -3.69 -9.21 -4.27
CA GLN A 57 -2.24 -8.98 -4.33
C GLN A 57 -1.84 -7.61 -3.76
N LYS A 58 -2.74 -6.62 -3.82
CA LYS A 58 -2.51 -5.27 -3.31
C LYS A 58 -3.06 -5.13 -1.88
N ILE A 59 -2.20 -4.68 -0.97
CA ILE A 59 -2.56 -4.31 0.40
C ILE A 59 -3.37 -3.01 0.35
N LEU A 60 -4.55 -3.02 0.98
CA LEU A 60 -5.41 -1.86 1.13
C LEU A 60 -5.30 -1.28 2.54
N ILE A 61 -5.78 -0.06 2.71
CA ILE A 61 -5.81 0.64 4.01
C ILE A 61 -6.61 -0.17 5.04
N SER A 62 -7.72 -0.79 4.61
CA SER A 62 -8.50 -1.69 5.46
C SER A 62 -7.71 -2.88 6.02
N ASP A 63 -6.68 -3.36 5.29
CA ASP A 63 -5.85 -4.47 5.75
C ASP A 63 -4.90 -4.04 6.89
N ILE A 64 -4.44 -2.78 6.84
CA ILE A 64 -3.64 -2.16 7.90
C ILE A 64 -4.53 -1.90 9.12
N ASP A 65 -5.75 -1.40 8.93
CA ASP A 65 -6.70 -1.18 10.03
C ASP A 65 -7.03 -2.48 10.77
N MET A 66 -7.22 -3.59 10.04
CA MET A 66 -7.39 -4.92 10.64
C MET A 66 -6.15 -5.38 11.41
N SER A 67 -4.95 -5.09 10.90
CA SER A 67 -3.68 -5.37 11.57
C SER A 67 -3.50 -4.57 12.87
N LEU A 68 -3.86 -3.29 12.87
CA LEU A 68 -3.85 -2.44 14.06
C LEU A 68 -4.84 -2.95 15.11
N LYS A 69 -6.07 -3.28 14.67
CA LYS A 69 -7.11 -3.85 15.54
C LYS A 69 -6.68 -5.18 16.17
N LEU A 70 -6.04 -6.06 15.40
CA LEU A 70 -5.50 -7.33 15.91
C LEU A 70 -4.48 -7.12 17.04
N ARG A 71 -3.72 -6.02 16.98
CA ARG A 71 -2.67 -5.68 17.94
C ARG A 71 -3.15 -4.78 19.09
N ASN A 72 -4.46 -4.51 19.17
CA ASN A 72 -5.05 -3.55 20.11
C ASN A 72 -4.42 -2.15 20.02
N VAL A 73 -4.03 -1.73 18.83
CA VAL A 73 -3.58 -0.37 18.53
C VAL A 73 -4.78 0.41 18.01
N GLU A 74 -4.87 1.68 18.39
CA GLU A 74 -5.93 2.58 17.91
C GLU A 74 -5.86 2.71 16.37
N PRO A 75 -7.00 2.65 15.67
CA PRO A 75 -7.04 2.81 14.22
C PRO A 75 -6.71 4.26 13.82
N GLN A 76 -6.10 4.42 12.65
CA GLN A 76 -5.73 5.73 12.14
C GLN A 76 -6.85 6.29 11.26
N TYR A 77 -7.45 7.40 11.67
CA TYR A 77 -8.51 8.07 10.91
C TYR A 77 -7.95 9.02 9.85
N GLY A 78 -8.76 9.32 8.82
CA GLY A 78 -8.43 10.31 7.79
C GLY A 78 -7.83 9.73 6.50
N PHE A 79 -7.56 8.43 6.43
CA PHE A 79 -6.97 7.77 5.24
C PHE A 79 -8.04 7.20 4.30
N VAL A 80 -8.98 8.04 3.86
CA VAL A 80 -10.08 7.62 2.96
C VAL A 80 -10.16 8.47 1.68
N SER A 81 -9.25 9.44 1.52
CA SER A 81 -9.23 10.29 0.33
C SER A 81 -9.05 9.44 -0.93
N LYS A 82 -9.89 9.70 -1.94
CA LYS A 82 -9.75 9.10 -3.28
C LYS A 82 -8.68 9.82 -4.10
N ASP A 83 -8.36 11.05 -3.72
CA ASP A 83 -7.42 11.89 -4.44
C ASP A 83 -5.98 11.52 -4.05
N ASN A 84 -5.09 11.60 -5.03
CA ASN A 84 -3.67 11.44 -4.78
C ASN A 84 -3.16 12.63 -3.96
N ILE A 85 -2.59 12.35 -2.78
CA ILE A 85 -2.03 13.36 -1.88
C ILE A 85 -0.50 13.32 -2.02
N PRO A 86 0.12 14.17 -2.87
CA PRO A 86 1.56 14.13 -3.07
C PRO A 86 2.30 14.68 -1.85
N PHE A 87 3.40 14.02 -1.47
CA PHE A 87 4.37 14.60 -0.55
C PHE A 87 5.06 15.80 -1.22
N ARG A 88 5.04 16.96 -0.55
CA ARG A 88 5.77 18.14 -1.00
C ARG A 88 7.05 18.31 -0.22
N PHE A 89 8.04 18.88 -0.89
CA PHE A 89 9.36 19.16 -0.36
C PHE A 89 9.53 20.65 -0.12
N ALA A 90 10.02 21.02 1.06
CA ALA A 90 10.46 22.36 1.37
C ALA A 90 11.89 22.32 1.92
N THR A 91 12.76 23.17 1.37
CA THR A 91 14.10 23.42 1.91
C THR A 91 14.11 24.77 2.60
N GLY A 92 14.22 24.77 3.93
CA GLY A 92 14.35 25.99 4.73
C GLY A 92 15.34 25.75 5.86
N GLY A 93 16.35 26.62 5.99
CA GLY A 93 17.28 26.58 7.12
C GLY A 93 18.27 25.42 7.16
N GLY A 94 18.56 24.78 6.01
CA GLY A 94 19.56 23.70 5.91
C GLY A 94 19.04 22.29 6.27
N ARG A 95 17.73 22.13 6.51
CA ARG A 95 17.07 20.83 6.69
C ARG A 95 16.07 20.58 5.57
N GLU A 96 15.95 19.32 5.18
CA GLU A 96 14.98 18.84 4.20
C GLU A 96 13.70 18.41 4.92
N LEU A 97 12.56 19.01 4.57
CA LEU A 97 11.28 18.71 5.19
C LEU A 97 10.27 18.27 4.14
N HIS A 98 9.54 17.20 4.46
CA HIS A 98 8.41 16.72 3.69
C HIS A 98 7.13 17.08 4.42
N PHE A 99 6.16 17.65 3.71
CA PHE A 99 4.86 17.99 4.28
C PHE A 99 3.74 17.67 3.30
N THR A 100 2.56 17.48 3.85
CA THR A 100 1.31 17.38 3.10
C THR A 100 0.66 18.75 3.12
N GLU A 101 0.35 19.30 1.95
CA GLU A 101 -0.43 20.53 1.86
C GLU A 101 -1.89 20.21 2.19
N ASP A 102 -2.43 20.87 3.21
CA ASP A 102 -3.85 20.84 3.51
C ASP A 102 -4.51 22.06 2.87
N LYS A 103 -5.25 21.82 1.77
CA LYS A 103 -5.97 22.88 1.07
C LYS A 103 -7.34 23.04 1.69
N GLU A 104 -7.69 24.27 2.06
CA GLU A 104 -9.06 24.60 2.45
C GLU A 104 -9.99 24.38 1.25
N ILE A 105 -11.08 23.66 1.47
CA ILE A 105 -12.10 23.35 0.47
C ILE A 105 -13.37 24.11 0.83
N ASP A 106 -14.02 24.73 -0.16
CA ASP A 106 -15.33 25.36 0.05
C ASP A 106 -16.41 24.28 0.23
N LEU A 107 -17.16 24.39 1.32
CA LEU A 107 -18.29 23.50 1.63
C LEU A 107 -19.38 23.55 0.55
N SER A 108 -19.49 24.68 -0.16
CA SER A 108 -20.42 24.85 -1.28
C SER A 108 -20.09 23.92 -2.44
N GLU A 109 -18.80 23.73 -2.74
CA GLU A 109 -18.32 22.80 -3.78
C GLU A 109 -18.60 21.34 -3.42
N ILE A 110 -18.43 20.99 -2.14
CA ILE A 110 -18.74 19.64 -1.64
C ILE A 110 -20.24 19.33 -1.79
N THR A 111 -21.09 20.32 -1.52
CA THR A 111 -22.55 20.16 -1.60
C THR A 111 -23.03 20.09 -3.06
N ALA A 112 -22.33 20.75 -3.97
CA ALA A 112 -22.63 20.74 -5.40
C ALA A 112 -22.17 19.45 -6.12
N ASN A 113 -21.39 18.59 -5.46
CA ASN A 113 -20.87 17.38 -6.09
C ASN A 113 -21.99 16.43 -6.53
N ASN A 114 -21.91 16.04 -7.80
CA ASN A 114 -22.90 15.17 -8.44
C ASN A 114 -22.89 13.76 -7.87
N ALA A 115 -24.06 13.11 -7.92
CA ALA A 115 -24.23 11.73 -7.52
C ALA A 115 -23.25 10.80 -8.24
N VAL A 116 -22.52 9.98 -7.47
CA VAL A 116 -21.59 9.00 -8.00
C VAL A 116 -22.37 7.91 -8.72
N LYS A 117 -21.95 7.55 -9.93
CA LYS A 117 -22.53 6.41 -10.66
C LYS A 117 -22.30 5.13 -9.86
N ILE A 118 -23.38 4.42 -9.57
CA ILE A 118 -23.34 3.15 -8.86
C ILE A 118 -22.97 2.07 -9.88
N PRO A 119 -21.99 1.20 -9.59
CA PRO A 119 -21.67 0.06 -10.46
C PRO A 119 -22.87 -0.90 -10.56
N LEU A 120 -22.93 -1.67 -11.64
CA LEU A 120 -23.91 -2.75 -11.78
C LEU A 120 -23.63 -3.86 -10.75
N ASP A 121 -24.68 -4.59 -10.38
CA ASP A 121 -24.58 -5.72 -9.47
C ASP A 121 -23.70 -6.85 -10.04
N THR A 122 -23.13 -7.65 -9.14
CA THR A 122 -22.27 -8.78 -9.49
C THR A 122 -23.08 -9.88 -10.18
N THR A 123 -22.73 -10.21 -11.43
CA THR A 123 -23.32 -11.33 -12.19
C THR A 123 -22.26 -12.38 -12.56
N LEU A 124 -22.64 -13.66 -12.59
CA LEU A 124 -21.77 -14.75 -13.04
C LEU A 124 -22.02 -15.04 -14.53
N ARG A 125 -20.95 -15.11 -15.32
CA ARG A 125 -20.96 -15.60 -16.70
C ARG A 125 -20.04 -16.81 -16.82
N SER A 126 -20.56 -17.92 -17.32
CA SER A 126 -19.78 -19.13 -17.61
C SER A 126 -19.40 -19.20 -19.09
N HIS A 127 -18.23 -19.75 -19.37
CA HIS A 127 -17.77 -20.10 -20.72
C HIS A 127 -16.85 -21.32 -20.63
N TRP A 128 -16.61 -21.99 -21.76
CA TRP A 128 -15.72 -23.15 -21.82
C TRP A 128 -14.26 -22.67 -21.90
N PHE A 129 -13.49 -22.95 -20.85
CA PHE A 129 -12.05 -22.67 -20.84
C PHE A 129 -11.25 -23.77 -21.56
N VAL A 130 -11.64 -25.04 -21.42
CA VAL A 130 -11.01 -26.20 -22.07
C VAL A 130 -12.07 -27.23 -22.44
N VAL A 131 -11.98 -27.77 -23.65
CA VAL A 131 -12.79 -28.89 -24.15
C VAL A 131 -11.83 -29.95 -24.66
N GLU A 132 -11.89 -31.16 -24.08
CA GLU A 132 -11.02 -32.29 -24.47
C GLU A 132 -9.51 -31.98 -24.47
N GLY A 133 -9.06 -31.11 -23.56
CA GLY A 133 -7.65 -30.71 -23.46
C GLY A 133 -7.24 -29.60 -24.44
N ILE A 134 -8.16 -29.12 -25.27
CA ILE A 134 -7.96 -28.01 -26.21
C ILE A 134 -8.68 -26.77 -25.68
N GLN A 135 -7.98 -25.63 -25.61
CA GLN A 135 -8.59 -24.34 -25.29
C GLN A 135 -9.33 -23.80 -26.53
N PRO A 136 -10.67 -23.64 -26.49
CA PRO A 136 -11.42 -23.17 -27.65
C PRO A 136 -11.15 -21.69 -27.92
N THR A 137 -11.19 -21.31 -29.19
CA THR A 137 -10.98 -19.92 -29.64
C THR A 137 -12.27 -19.10 -29.49
N VAL A 138 -12.67 -18.82 -28.25
CA VAL A 138 -13.76 -17.90 -27.91
C VAL A 138 -13.18 -16.55 -27.43
N PRO A 139 -13.91 -15.43 -27.57
CA PRO A 139 -13.42 -14.10 -27.18
C PRO A 139 -12.96 -13.98 -25.72
N GLU A 140 -13.52 -14.80 -24.83
CA GLU A 140 -13.18 -14.82 -23.40
C GLU A 140 -11.84 -15.52 -23.09
N ASN A 141 -11.35 -16.38 -24.00
CA ASN A 141 -10.10 -17.10 -23.82
C ASN A 141 -8.92 -16.29 -24.37
N PRO A 142 -7.71 -16.43 -23.77
CA PRO A 142 -6.52 -15.81 -24.32
C PRO A 142 -6.24 -16.33 -25.75
N PRO A 143 -5.60 -15.52 -26.62
CA PRO A 143 -5.22 -15.97 -27.94
C PRO A 143 -4.27 -17.18 -27.84
N PRO A 144 -4.32 -18.12 -28.79
CA PRO A 144 -3.46 -19.30 -28.78
C PRO A 144 -1.99 -18.87 -28.87
N LEU A 145 -1.26 -19.02 -27.77
CA LEU A 145 0.19 -18.85 -27.71
C LEU A 145 0.90 -20.16 -28.05
N SER A 146 2.09 -20.10 -28.64
CA SER A 146 2.92 -21.30 -28.83
C SER A 146 3.32 -21.91 -27.48
N LYS A 147 3.58 -23.23 -27.44
CA LYS A 147 4.00 -23.92 -26.20
C LYS A 147 5.25 -23.30 -25.58
N ASP A 148 6.19 -22.84 -26.41
CA ASP A 148 7.42 -22.18 -25.96
C ASP A 148 7.11 -20.84 -25.29
N SER A 149 6.20 -20.04 -25.86
CA SER A 149 5.75 -18.79 -25.25
C SER A 149 4.97 -19.02 -23.95
N GLN A 150 4.12 -20.05 -23.89
CA GLN A 150 3.40 -20.43 -22.67
C GLN A 150 4.35 -20.90 -21.55
N PHE A 151 5.41 -21.62 -21.91
CA PHE A 151 6.43 -22.04 -20.95
C PHE A 151 7.15 -20.83 -20.34
N VAL A 152 7.59 -19.88 -21.17
CA VAL A 152 8.25 -18.64 -20.72
C VAL A 152 7.35 -17.80 -19.81
N ASP A 153 6.05 -17.67 -20.15
CA ASP A 153 5.07 -16.92 -19.35
C ASP A 153 4.70 -17.60 -18.02
N SER A 154 4.78 -18.93 -17.94
CA SER A 154 4.42 -19.69 -16.74
C SER A 154 5.58 -19.80 -15.74
N VAL A 155 6.83 -19.70 -16.20
CA VAL A 155 8.02 -19.85 -15.34
C VAL A 155 8.56 -18.53 -14.77
N ASN A 156 8.03 -17.35 -15.15
CA ASN A 156 8.53 -16.08 -14.61
C ASN A 156 7.43 -15.04 -14.34
N PRO A 157 7.00 -14.84 -13.07
CA PRO A 157 6.12 -13.74 -12.70
C PRO A 157 6.76 -12.36 -12.85
N VAL A 158 8.08 -12.27 -13.02
CA VAL A 158 8.83 -11.01 -13.19
C VAL A 158 8.59 -10.39 -14.57
N ILE A 159 8.42 -11.20 -15.62
CA ILE A 159 8.21 -10.70 -17.00
C ILE A 159 6.86 -9.96 -17.13
N LYS A 160 5.87 -10.31 -16.30
CA LYS A 160 4.55 -9.66 -16.27
C LYS A 160 4.53 -8.30 -15.56
N LEU A 161 5.62 -7.88 -14.92
CA LEU A 161 5.73 -6.56 -14.29
C LEU A 161 6.30 -5.50 -15.23
N ASP A 162 6.94 -5.90 -16.33
CA ASP A 162 7.60 -5.02 -17.31
C ASP A 162 6.76 -4.78 -18.58
N GLN A 163 5.48 -5.19 -18.60
CA GLN A 163 4.51 -4.94 -19.68
C GLN A 163 3.34 -4.07 -19.22
#